data_AF-A0A7Y5RXA6-F1
#
_entry.id   AF-A0A7Y5RXA6-F1
#
_cell.length_a   1.000
_cell.length_b   1.000
_cell.length_c   1.000
_cell.angle_alpha   90.00
_cell.angle_beta   90.00
_cell.angle_gamma   90.00
#
_symmetry.space_group_name_H-M   'P 1'
#
loop_
_entity.id
_entity.type
_entity.pdbx_description
1 polymer ?
#
loop_
_entity_poly.entity_id
_entity_poly.type
_entity_poly.pdbx_seq_one_letter_code
_entity_poly.pdbx_strand_id
1 'polypeptide(L)'
;MTTANAATLDPFLCTSTLVREHGAVISSDGDDRLVVAWLSDENVAFDADITIRYRVIELGATPRASFPRRLHDPVFEPKPFRFNRHNVHPSVAMIGSGPLKGYWLAVWEERYVDREFQGSQYQVYRIRVLLRQFDPTGIAIGPPRVVHERANFGLLSGLQCNPVCAVDSTGNHVVIWQPLDRGPTDARLLGILYAWDGSVLHPRFNVDDGVPDSLCFGTDTAQRPSVSMTPDGEFFGVSWRRQTCFSETIRRDGLRIFRITPGDPAWLMRSQAPVDNDYRATPNSSVLVTAHETLPRVAMARARRVGLRPM
;
A
#
# COMPACT_ATOMS: atom_id res chain seq x y z
N MET A 1 39.60 35.16 3.39
CA MET A 1 38.13 35.16 3.22
C MET A 1 37.81 34.45 1.92
N THR A 2 37.63 33.14 1.98
CA THR A 2 37.16 32.31 0.87
C THR A 2 35.63 32.38 0.86
N THR A 3 35.06 32.96 -0.19
CA THR A 3 33.62 33.00 -0.43
C THR A 3 33.10 31.58 -0.59
N ALA A 4 32.47 31.05 0.46
CA ALA A 4 31.72 29.82 0.36
C ALA A 4 30.61 30.01 -0.68
N ASN A 5 30.71 29.28 -1.80
CA ASN A 5 29.66 29.22 -2.79
C ASN A 5 28.40 28.63 -2.14
N ALA A 6 27.49 29.51 -1.75
CA ALA A 6 26.13 29.16 -1.36
C ALA A 6 25.34 28.71 -2.61
N ALA A 7 25.64 27.51 -3.10
CA ALA A 7 24.85 26.80 -4.09
C ALA A 7 25.05 25.30 -3.88
N THR A 8 24.44 24.76 -2.84
CA THR A 8 24.16 23.32 -2.76
C THR A 8 22.85 23.13 -1.98
N LEU A 9 21.83 23.89 -2.39
CA LEU A 9 20.47 23.42 -2.22
C LEU A 9 20.31 22.24 -3.18
N ASP A 10 20.62 21.04 -2.70
CA ASP A 10 19.93 19.85 -3.16
C ASP A 10 18.82 19.57 -2.13
N PRO A 11 17.63 20.20 -2.23
CA PRO A 11 16.54 19.86 -1.34
C PRO A 11 15.91 18.58 -1.91
N PHE A 12 16.51 17.46 -1.49
CA PHE A 12 16.40 16.05 -1.85
C PHE A 12 15.08 15.44 -2.36
N LEU A 13 13.98 16.18 -2.47
CA LEU A 13 12.66 15.63 -2.80
C LEU A 13 11.97 16.28 -4.00
N CYS A 14 12.32 17.51 -4.40
CA CYS A 14 11.74 18.15 -5.58
C CYS A 14 12.82 18.78 -6.46
N THR A 15 13.07 18.19 -7.64
CA THR A 15 14.23 18.56 -8.47
C THR A 15 13.91 19.44 -9.67
N SER A 16 12.64 19.77 -9.89
CA SER A 16 12.25 20.58 -11.03
C SER A 16 11.26 21.66 -10.63
N THR A 17 11.57 22.91 -10.97
CA THR A 17 10.64 24.04 -10.87
C THR A 17 9.58 24.03 -11.98
N LEU A 18 9.73 23.16 -12.99
CA LEU A 18 8.85 23.08 -14.16
C LEU A 18 7.92 21.86 -14.14
N VAL A 19 8.13 20.91 -13.23
CA VAL A 19 7.33 19.69 -13.11
C VAL A 19 6.54 19.76 -11.82
N ARG A 20 5.24 19.46 -11.89
CA ARG A 20 4.42 19.32 -10.69
C ARG A 20 4.70 17.96 -10.07
N GLU A 21 5.36 18.00 -8.91
CA GLU A 21 5.63 16.83 -8.09
C GLU A 21 4.66 16.82 -6.89
N HIS A 22 3.90 15.74 -6.69
CA HIS A 22 2.88 15.68 -5.64
C HIS A 22 2.62 14.24 -5.16
N GLY A 23 1.92 14.10 -4.03
CA GLY A 23 1.50 12.80 -3.51
C GLY A 23 2.67 11.90 -3.09
N ALA A 24 3.68 12.48 -2.43
CA ALA A 24 4.83 11.72 -1.96
C ALA A 24 4.43 10.68 -0.89
N VAL A 25 4.96 9.47 -1.04
CA VAL A 25 4.87 8.38 -0.08
C VAL A 25 6.27 7.90 0.29
N ILE A 26 6.42 7.43 1.52
CA ILE A 26 7.71 7.06 2.08
C ILE A 26 7.61 5.73 2.84
N SER A 27 8.67 4.93 2.76
CA SER A 27 8.88 3.78 3.64
C SER A 27 10.36 3.68 4.00
N SER A 28 10.67 3.08 5.15
CA SER A 28 12.04 2.87 5.63
C SER A 28 12.31 1.42 5.96
N ASP A 29 13.59 1.02 5.96
CA ASP A 29 14.04 -0.27 6.51
C ASP A 29 14.40 -0.19 8.00
N GLY A 30 14.31 1.00 8.61
CA GLY A 30 14.70 1.21 10.01
C GLY A 30 16.20 1.37 10.26
N ASP A 31 17.05 1.21 9.23
CA ASP A 31 18.51 1.32 9.30
C ASP A 31 19.02 2.38 8.34
N ASP A 32 18.45 3.57 8.48
CA ASP A 32 18.83 4.76 7.73
C ASP A 32 18.57 4.68 6.21
N ARG A 33 17.85 3.66 5.68
CA ARG A 33 17.39 3.70 4.28
C ARG A 33 15.92 4.06 4.19
N LEU A 34 15.63 4.96 3.25
CA LEU A 34 14.29 5.38 2.88
C LEU A 34 14.07 5.13 1.39
N VAL A 35 12.86 4.76 1.01
CA VAL A 35 12.36 4.97 -0.34
C VAL A 35 11.30 6.06 -0.32
N VAL A 36 11.42 7.03 -1.22
CA VAL A 36 10.38 8.04 -1.44
C VAL A 36 9.90 7.90 -2.87
N ALA A 37 8.58 7.77 -3.06
CA ALA A 37 7.93 7.74 -4.36
C ALA A 37 6.91 8.87 -4.48
N TRP A 38 6.76 9.46 -5.66
CA TRP A 38 5.87 10.60 -5.89
C TRP A 38 5.35 10.63 -7.33
N LEU A 39 4.26 11.38 -7.54
CA LEU A 39 3.70 11.65 -8.86
C LEU A 39 4.46 12.80 -9.50
N SER A 40 4.76 12.65 -10.79
CA SER A 40 5.51 13.60 -11.59
C SER A 40 4.79 13.83 -12.92
N ASP A 41 4.30 15.06 -13.10
CA ASP A 41 3.66 15.52 -14.33
C ASP A 41 4.73 15.95 -15.35
N GLU A 42 5.44 14.98 -15.92
CA GLU A 42 6.45 15.25 -16.97
C GLU A 42 5.74 15.51 -18.30
N ASN A 43 5.79 16.77 -18.79
CA ASN A 43 5.16 17.33 -20.01
C ASN A 43 3.83 18.06 -19.79
N VAL A 44 3.88 19.37 -19.65
CA VAL A 44 2.68 20.24 -19.63
C VAL A 44 1.92 20.31 -20.97
N ALA A 45 2.36 19.59 -22.01
CA ALA A 45 1.73 19.60 -23.33
C ALA A 45 0.60 18.56 -23.41
N PHE A 46 -0.58 18.93 -22.89
CA PHE A 46 -1.94 18.40 -23.09
C PHE A 46 -2.25 16.87 -23.03
N ASP A 47 -1.26 15.97 -23.02
CA ASP A 47 -1.39 14.51 -22.94
C ASP A 47 -0.19 13.90 -22.18
N ALA A 48 0.19 14.49 -21.04
CA ALA A 48 1.27 13.95 -20.22
C ALA A 48 0.86 12.63 -19.57
N ASP A 49 1.70 11.61 -19.74
CA ASP A 49 1.68 10.45 -18.86
C ASP A 49 2.04 10.92 -17.44
N ILE A 50 1.10 10.79 -16.50
CA ILE A 50 1.42 10.93 -15.08
C ILE A 50 2.31 9.74 -14.72
N THR A 51 3.54 10.06 -14.35
CA THR A 51 4.54 9.06 -14.00
C THR A 51 4.75 9.01 -12.50
N ILE A 52 5.01 7.82 -11.97
CA ILE A 52 5.50 7.69 -10.60
C ILE A 52 7.02 7.62 -10.65
N ARG A 53 7.67 8.54 -9.95
CA ARG A 53 9.11 8.53 -9.71
C ARG A 53 9.42 8.03 -8.31
N TYR A 54 10.64 7.56 -8.10
CA TYR A 54 11.15 7.26 -6.77
C TYR A 54 12.66 7.50 -6.65
N ARG A 55 13.11 7.58 -5.41
CA ARG A 55 14.52 7.57 -4.99
C ARG A 55 14.71 6.65 -3.81
N VAL A 56 15.88 6.02 -3.76
CA VAL A 56 16.40 5.39 -2.54
C VAL A 56 17.34 6.40 -1.89
N ILE A 57 17.15 6.65 -0.60
CA ILE A 57 17.93 7.59 0.19
C ILE A 57 18.58 6.83 1.34
N GLU A 58 19.89 6.91 1.46
CA GLU A 58 20.65 6.42 2.61
C GLU A 58 20.99 7.63 3.49
N LEU A 59 20.49 7.68 4.73
CA LEU A 59 20.58 8.84 5.61
C LEU A 59 22.00 8.99 6.18
N GLY A 60 22.61 7.93 6.71
CA GLY A 60 24.01 7.87 7.14
C GLY A 60 24.55 9.11 7.88
N ALA A 61 25.86 9.31 7.88
CA ALA A 61 26.45 10.58 8.33
C ALA A 61 26.36 11.69 7.25
N THR A 62 26.12 11.30 6.00
CA THR A 62 25.95 12.20 4.86
C THR A 62 24.90 11.58 3.95
N PRO A 63 23.68 12.16 3.88
CA PRO A 63 22.61 11.58 3.09
C PRO A 63 23.01 11.43 1.62
N ARG A 64 22.73 10.25 1.05
CA ARG A 64 22.94 9.95 -0.38
C ARG A 64 21.64 9.53 -0.99
N ALA A 65 21.22 10.19 -2.07
CA ALA A 65 20.06 9.80 -2.84
C ALA A 65 20.47 9.21 -4.19
N SER A 66 19.76 8.17 -4.62
CA SER A 66 19.85 7.70 -6.01
C SER A 66 19.34 8.78 -6.97
N PHE A 67 19.68 8.65 -8.25
CA PHE A 67 18.96 9.37 -9.29
C PHE A 67 17.45 9.00 -9.28
N PRO A 68 16.54 9.93 -9.63
CA PRO A 68 15.13 9.60 -9.83
C PRO A 68 14.98 8.49 -10.86
N ARG A 69 14.19 7.48 -10.54
CA ARG A 69 13.83 6.38 -11.45
C ARG A 69 12.32 6.33 -11.62
N ARG A 70 11.84 5.81 -12.75
CA ARG A 70 10.41 5.56 -12.99
C ARG A 70 10.00 4.21 -12.40
N LEU A 71 8.90 4.21 -11.64
CA LEU A 71 8.40 2.99 -10.98
C LEU A 71 7.92 1.94 -11.99
N HIS A 72 7.19 2.41 -13.00
CA HIS A 72 6.52 1.61 -14.01
C HIS A 72 7.36 1.51 -15.30
N ASP A 73 8.70 1.62 -15.17
CA ASP A 73 9.67 1.69 -16.29
C ASP A 73 9.11 0.95 -17.50
N PRO A 74 8.73 1.66 -18.58
CA PRO A 74 7.91 1.09 -19.61
C PRO A 74 8.65 -0.12 -20.13
N VAL A 75 8.14 -1.31 -19.82
CA VAL A 75 8.29 -2.44 -20.71
C VAL A 75 7.64 -1.92 -21.97
N PHE A 76 8.48 -1.36 -22.83
CA PHE A 76 8.12 -0.65 -24.05
C PHE A 76 7.43 -1.70 -24.90
N GLU A 77 6.12 -1.88 -24.72
CA GLU A 77 5.29 -2.40 -25.78
C GLU A 77 5.32 -1.28 -26.81
N PRO A 78 5.97 -1.46 -27.98
CA PRO A 78 5.93 -0.47 -29.03
C PRO A 78 4.53 -0.50 -29.65
N LYS A 79 3.53 -0.03 -28.91
CA LYS A 79 2.20 0.19 -29.46
C LYS A 79 2.22 1.57 -30.10
N PRO A 80 1.94 1.68 -31.41
CA PRO A 80 2.04 2.93 -32.17
C PRO A 80 1.03 4.01 -31.76
N PHE A 81 0.17 3.72 -30.78
CA PHE A 81 -0.78 4.66 -30.21
C PHE A 81 -0.46 4.82 -28.72
N ARG A 82 0.11 5.98 -28.36
CA ARG A 82 0.27 6.39 -26.96
C ARG A 82 -1.13 6.62 -26.40
N PHE A 83 -1.65 5.63 -25.69
CA PHE A 83 -2.81 5.84 -24.83
C PHE A 83 -2.29 6.53 -23.57
N ASN A 84 -2.94 7.62 -23.15
CA ASN A 84 -2.63 8.32 -21.92
C ASN A 84 -2.69 7.32 -20.75
N ARG A 85 -1.52 6.92 -20.25
CA ARG A 85 -1.40 6.01 -19.11
C ARG A 85 -1.09 6.86 -17.90
N HIS A 86 -2.04 6.98 -16.99
CA HIS A 86 -1.82 7.72 -15.76
C HIS A 86 -1.52 6.72 -14.64
N ASN A 87 -0.30 6.77 -14.14
CA ASN A 87 0.10 6.02 -12.96
C ASN A 87 -0.07 6.93 -11.76
N VAL A 88 -1.02 6.60 -10.88
CA VAL A 88 -1.43 7.43 -9.75
C VAL A 88 -1.46 6.64 -8.45
N HIS A 89 -1.56 7.37 -7.32
CA HIS A 89 -1.72 6.79 -5.98
C HIS A 89 -0.68 5.71 -5.62
N PRO A 90 0.64 6.04 -5.64
CA PRO A 90 1.65 5.10 -5.19
C PRO A 90 1.49 4.78 -3.70
N SER A 91 1.81 3.56 -3.33
CA SER A 91 2.10 3.14 -1.96
C SER A 91 3.35 2.26 -2.01
N VAL A 92 4.25 2.44 -1.03
CA VAL A 92 5.53 1.74 -0.95
C VAL A 92 5.66 1.09 0.42
N ALA A 93 6.27 -0.09 0.46
CA ALA A 93 6.58 -0.81 1.69
C ALA A 93 7.97 -1.43 1.60
N MET A 94 8.81 -1.15 2.58
CA MET A 94 10.20 -1.60 2.65
C MET A 94 10.38 -2.59 3.81
N ILE A 95 11.16 -3.63 3.56
CA ILE A 95 11.44 -4.70 4.52
C ILE A 95 12.56 -4.23 5.45
N GLY A 96 12.26 -4.12 6.74
CA GLY A 96 13.20 -3.57 7.73
C GLY A 96 14.13 -4.57 8.42
N SER A 97 13.93 -5.87 8.24
CA SER A 97 14.75 -6.88 8.93
C SER A 97 14.79 -8.19 8.17
N GLY A 98 15.61 -9.12 8.66
CA GLY A 98 15.74 -10.44 8.06
C GLY A 98 16.60 -10.47 6.78
N PRO A 99 16.59 -11.60 6.05
CA PRO A 99 17.44 -11.79 4.86
C PRO A 99 17.04 -10.89 3.68
N LEU A 100 15.82 -10.36 3.68
CA LEU A 100 15.30 -9.45 2.65
C LEU A 100 15.35 -7.98 3.07
N LYS A 101 16.14 -7.62 4.08
CA LYS A 101 16.27 -6.23 4.51
C LYS A 101 16.65 -5.29 3.36
N GLY A 102 15.96 -4.16 3.29
CA GLY A 102 16.15 -3.12 2.27
C GLY A 102 15.45 -3.40 0.95
N TYR A 103 14.99 -4.65 0.70
CA TYR A 103 14.08 -4.90 -0.41
C TYR A 103 12.76 -4.17 -0.13
N TRP A 104 12.09 -3.76 -1.21
CA TRP A 104 10.85 -3.03 -1.09
C TRP A 104 9.93 -3.36 -2.26
N LEU A 105 8.67 -3.02 -2.09
CA LEU A 105 7.67 -3.14 -3.12
C LEU A 105 6.89 -1.85 -3.23
N ALA A 106 6.27 -1.68 -4.39
CA ALA A 106 5.34 -0.61 -4.64
C ALA A 106 4.07 -1.14 -5.27
N VAL A 107 2.96 -0.52 -4.89
CA VAL A 107 1.67 -0.68 -5.56
C VAL A 107 1.21 0.66 -6.06
N TRP A 108 0.51 0.66 -7.19
CA TRP A 108 -0.06 1.87 -7.76
C TRP A 108 -1.25 1.58 -8.65
N GLU A 109 -1.98 2.63 -8.95
CA GLU A 109 -3.13 2.60 -9.84
C GLU A 109 -2.68 3.00 -11.24
N GLU A 110 -2.87 2.13 -12.23
CA GLU A 110 -2.70 2.46 -13.64
C GLU A 110 -4.08 2.71 -14.27
N ARG A 111 -4.29 3.93 -14.74
CA ARG A 111 -5.47 4.32 -15.52
C ARG A 111 -5.08 4.39 -16.99
N TYR A 112 -5.87 3.79 -17.85
CA TYR A 112 -5.66 3.86 -19.28
C TYR A 112 -6.98 3.75 -20.04
N VAL A 113 -7.00 4.31 -21.25
CA VAL A 113 -8.13 4.15 -22.17
C VAL A 113 -7.78 3.07 -23.16
N ASP A 114 -8.62 2.05 -23.23
CA ASP A 114 -8.51 0.99 -24.23
C ASP A 114 -9.44 1.31 -25.41
N ARG A 115 -8.89 1.36 -26.64
CA ARG A 115 -9.64 1.61 -27.88
C ARG A 115 -9.92 0.33 -28.67
N GLU A 116 -9.97 -0.82 -28.00
CA GLU A 116 -10.00 -2.12 -28.68
C GLU A 116 -11.32 -2.45 -29.40
N PHE A 117 -12.38 -1.65 -29.26
CA PHE A 117 -13.63 -1.92 -29.98
C PHE A 117 -13.59 -1.35 -31.40
N GLN A 118 -13.09 -2.16 -32.34
CA GLN A 118 -13.07 -1.89 -33.79
C GLN A 118 -14.43 -1.35 -34.27
N GLY A 119 -14.51 -0.03 -34.44
CA GLY A 119 -15.68 0.67 -34.99
C GLY A 119 -16.62 1.33 -33.98
N SER A 120 -16.44 1.17 -32.67
CA SER A 120 -17.24 1.89 -31.67
C SER A 120 -16.51 3.18 -31.24
N GLN A 121 -17.23 4.30 -31.15
CA GLN A 121 -16.69 5.58 -30.63
C GLN A 121 -16.48 5.56 -29.10
N TYR A 122 -16.71 4.44 -28.43
CA TYR A 122 -16.64 4.37 -26.97
C TYR A 122 -15.20 4.14 -26.49
N GLN A 123 -14.75 5.05 -25.63
CA GLN A 123 -13.52 4.91 -24.86
C GLN A 123 -13.82 4.06 -23.63
N VAL A 124 -13.15 2.90 -23.49
CA VAL A 124 -13.26 2.09 -22.27
C VAL A 124 -12.16 2.52 -21.32
N TYR A 125 -12.54 3.23 -20.27
CA TYR A 125 -11.64 3.55 -19.17
C TYR A 125 -11.36 2.28 -18.37
N ARG A 126 -10.09 1.93 -18.22
CA ARG A 126 -9.63 0.84 -17.38
C ARG A 126 -8.77 1.39 -16.27
N ILE A 127 -8.95 0.81 -15.09
CA ILE A 127 -8.18 1.12 -13.89
C ILE A 127 -7.78 -0.21 -13.28
N ARG A 128 -6.49 -0.45 -13.12
CA ARG A 128 -5.95 -1.66 -12.48
C ARG A 128 -4.94 -1.30 -11.40
N VAL A 129 -4.83 -2.17 -10.41
CA VAL A 129 -3.76 -2.09 -9.41
C VAL A 129 -2.59 -2.95 -9.87
N LEU A 130 -1.43 -2.31 -9.95
CA LEU A 130 -0.16 -2.96 -10.26
C LEU A 130 0.70 -3.06 -9.01
N LEU A 131 1.54 -4.10 -8.98
CA LEU A 131 2.54 -4.35 -7.95
C LEU A 131 3.90 -4.60 -8.61
N ARG A 132 4.97 -4.09 -8.00
CA ARG A 132 6.35 -4.38 -8.41
C ARG A 132 7.28 -4.45 -7.21
N GLN A 133 8.23 -5.38 -7.28
CA GLN A 133 9.27 -5.57 -6.29
C GLN A 133 10.58 -4.95 -6.76
N PHE A 134 11.40 -4.54 -5.81
CA PHE A 134 12.68 -3.89 -6.04
C PHE A 134 13.73 -4.43 -5.06
N ASP A 135 14.96 -4.49 -5.54
CA ASP A 135 16.10 -4.79 -4.69
C ASP A 135 16.49 -3.57 -3.82
N PRO A 136 17.43 -3.72 -2.86
CA PRO A 136 17.85 -2.61 -2.00
C PRO A 136 18.48 -1.42 -2.73
N THR A 137 18.93 -1.61 -3.97
CA THR A 137 19.47 -0.53 -4.82
C THR A 137 18.38 0.17 -5.65
N GLY A 138 17.13 -0.26 -5.48
CA GLY A 138 15.98 0.21 -6.25
C GLY A 138 15.98 -0.29 -7.69
N ILE A 139 16.66 -1.40 -8.01
CA ILE A 139 16.48 -2.04 -9.33
C ILE A 139 15.25 -2.95 -9.24
N ALA A 140 14.39 -2.85 -10.25
CA ALA A 140 13.17 -3.64 -10.28
C ALA A 140 13.46 -5.13 -10.47
N ILE A 141 12.74 -5.96 -9.70
CA ILE A 141 12.78 -7.43 -9.78
C ILE A 141 11.63 -7.87 -10.68
N GLY A 142 11.92 -8.01 -11.98
CA GLY A 142 10.94 -8.43 -12.98
C GLY A 142 9.94 -7.33 -13.42
N PRO A 143 8.95 -7.72 -14.24
CA PRO A 143 7.91 -6.80 -14.71
C PRO A 143 6.86 -6.51 -13.62
N PRO A 144 6.10 -5.40 -13.74
CA PRO A 144 4.89 -5.17 -12.95
C PRO A 144 3.90 -6.34 -13.07
N ARG A 145 3.22 -6.67 -11.98
CA ARG A 145 2.17 -7.69 -11.91
C ARG A 145 0.82 -7.04 -11.63
N VAL A 146 -0.25 -7.54 -12.24
CA VAL A 146 -1.62 -7.12 -11.89
C VAL A 146 -2.01 -7.81 -10.59
N VAL A 147 -2.45 -7.05 -9.59
CA VAL A 147 -2.83 -7.60 -8.27
C VAL A 147 -4.06 -8.48 -8.40
N HIS A 148 -5.08 -8.04 -9.13
CA HIS A 148 -6.27 -8.84 -9.36
C HIS A 148 -6.76 -8.70 -10.81
N GLU A 149 -6.67 -9.79 -11.55
CA GLU A 149 -7.31 -9.93 -12.85
C GLU A 149 -8.76 -10.37 -12.65
N ARG A 150 -9.68 -9.40 -12.69
CA ARG A 150 -11.09 -9.75 -12.86
C ARG A 150 -11.41 -9.76 -14.35
N ALA A 151 -12.05 -10.81 -14.82
CA ALA A 151 -12.69 -10.79 -16.13
C ALA A 151 -13.76 -9.68 -16.11
N ASN A 152 -13.46 -8.57 -16.78
CA ASN A 152 -14.34 -7.41 -16.88
C ASN A 152 -15.56 -7.78 -17.73
N PHE A 153 -16.67 -8.16 -17.11
CA PHE A 153 -17.94 -8.43 -17.79
C PHE A 153 -18.83 -7.18 -17.88
N GLY A 154 -18.26 -6.03 -18.24
CA GLY A 154 -18.99 -4.76 -18.38
C GLY A 154 -18.09 -3.52 -18.37
N LEU A 155 -18.63 -2.38 -18.85
CA LEU A 155 -17.91 -1.11 -19.02
C LEU A 155 -17.32 -0.51 -17.73
N LEU A 156 -17.86 -0.87 -16.56
CA LEU A 156 -17.42 -0.37 -15.25
C LEU A 156 -17.02 -1.49 -14.27
N SER A 157 -17.20 -2.75 -14.66
CA SER A 157 -16.85 -3.87 -13.78
C SER A 157 -15.33 -4.03 -13.71
N GLY A 158 -14.79 -4.27 -12.51
CA GLY A 158 -13.40 -4.65 -12.31
C GLY A 158 -12.39 -3.50 -12.22
N LEU A 159 -12.84 -2.25 -12.22
CA LEU A 159 -12.03 -1.07 -11.91
C LEU A 159 -11.55 -1.12 -10.45
N GLN A 160 -10.26 -0.82 -10.21
CA GLN A 160 -9.62 -0.92 -8.88
C GLN A 160 -8.77 0.32 -8.61
N CYS A 161 -8.99 1.03 -7.50
CA CYS A 161 -8.30 2.28 -7.19
C CYS A 161 -7.78 2.33 -5.74
N ASN A 162 -7.02 3.39 -5.43
CA ASN A 162 -6.49 3.69 -4.09
C ASN A 162 -5.75 2.51 -3.43
N PRO A 163 -4.76 1.90 -4.10
CA PRO A 163 -4.07 0.76 -3.51
C PRO A 163 -3.12 1.19 -2.39
N VAL A 164 -3.01 0.34 -1.37
CA VAL A 164 -1.99 0.44 -0.33
C VAL A 164 -1.39 -0.92 -0.03
N CYS A 165 -0.16 -0.94 0.45
CA CYS A 165 0.55 -2.17 0.76
C CYS A 165 1.33 -2.09 2.08
N ALA A 166 1.55 -3.24 2.71
CA ALA A 166 2.45 -3.45 3.83
C ALA A 166 3.17 -4.79 3.67
N VAL A 167 4.34 -4.92 4.29
CA VAL A 167 5.23 -6.09 4.14
C VAL A 167 5.82 -6.49 5.50
N ASP A 168 5.99 -7.80 5.73
CA ASP A 168 6.67 -8.35 6.90
C ASP A 168 8.19 -8.57 6.66
N SER A 169 8.92 -9.03 7.68
CA SER A 169 10.37 -9.29 7.60
C SER A 169 10.77 -10.46 6.69
N THR A 170 9.81 -11.32 6.34
CA THR A 170 10.01 -12.46 5.43
C THR A 170 9.61 -12.13 3.99
N GLY A 171 9.08 -10.93 3.76
CA GLY A 171 8.62 -10.44 2.46
C GLY A 171 7.18 -10.84 2.10
N ASN A 172 6.43 -11.46 3.02
CA ASN A 172 4.99 -11.59 2.78
C ASN A 172 4.37 -10.20 2.85
N HIS A 173 3.39 -9.96 1.99
CA HIS A 173 2.83 -8.63 1.86
C HIS A 173 1.34 -8.69 1.58
N VAL A 174 0.64 -7.72 2.13
CA VAL A 174 -0.78 -7.50 1.89
C VAL A 174 -0.93 -6.32 0.95
N VAL A 175 -1.83 -6.46 -0.03
CA VAL A 175 -2.27 -5.35 -0.88
C VAL A 175 -3.75 -5.14 -0.64
N ILE A 176 -4.12 -3.92 -0.25
CA ILE A 176 -5.50 -3.48 -0.06
C ILE A 176 -5.86 -2.47 -1.15
N TRP A 177 -7.06 -2.56 -1.71
CA TRP A 177 -7.55 -1.62 -2.71
C TRP A 177 -9.06 -1.43 -2.63
N GLN A 178 -9.55 -0.40 -3.33
CA GLN A 178 -10.97 -0.09 -3.46
C GLN A 178 -11.48 -0.51 -4.86
N PRO A 179 -12.36 -1.51 -4.99
CA PRO A 179 -13.08 -1.76 -6.23
C PRO A 179 -14.09 -0.63 -6.56
N LEU A 180 -14.34 -0.43 -7.85
CA LEU A 180 -15.33 0.50 -8.40
C LEU A 180 -16.43 -0.23 -9.19
N ASP A 181 -16.64 -1.52 -8.92
CA ASP A 181 -17.34 -2.47 -9.79
C ASP A 181 -18.88 -2.44 -9.74
N ARG A 182 -19.50 -1.63 -8.88
CA ARG A 182 -20.97 -1.61 -8.66
C ARG A 182 -21.59 -0.23 -8.51
N GLY A 183 -20.92 0.80 -9.01
CA GLY A 183 -21.31 2.18 -8.74
C GLY A 183 -20.94 2.61 -7.33
N PRO A 184 -21.17 3.88 -6.97
CA PRO A 184 -20.63 4.46 -5.75
C PRO A 184 -21.29 3.90 -4.47
N THR A 185 -22.34 3.10 -4.56
CA THR A 185 -23.08 2.58 -3.39
C THR A 185 -22.45 1.37 -2.70
N ASP A 186 -21.47 0.72 -3.33
CA ASP A 186 -20.95 -0.59 -2.93
C ASP A 186 -19.41 -0.61 -2.77
N ALA A 187 -18.77 0.55 -2.50
CA ALA A 187 -17.31 0.59 -2.40
C ALA A 187 -16.83 -0.05 -1.09
N ARG A 188 -16.56 -1.35 -1.19
CA ARG A 188 -15.89 -2.16 -0.17
C ARG A 188 -14.40 -1.92 -0.21
N LEU A 189 -13.68 -2.45 0.77
CA LEU A 189 -12.23 -2.60 0.66
C LEU A 189 -11.90 -4.07 0.48
N LEU A 190 -11.02 -4.37 -0.47
CA LEU A 190 -10.59 -5.72 -0.77
C LEU A 190 -9.10 -5.86 -0.46
N GLY A 191 -8.70 -7.06 -0.05
CA GLY A 191 -7.31 -7.39 0.22
C GLY A 191 -6.89 -8.74 -0.34
N ILE A 192 -5.61 -8.90 -0.67
CA ILE A 192 -4.95 -10.19 -0.95
C ILE A 192 -3.63 -10.23 -0.17
N LEU A 193 -3.30 -11.39 0.38
CA LEU A 193 -1.99 -11.64 1.00
C LEU A 193 -1.16 -12.51 0.07
N TYR A 194 0.07 -12.07 -0.20
CA TYR A 194 1.04 -12.76 -1.04
C TYR A 194 2.27 -13.15 -0.23
N ALA A 195 2.92 -14.24 -0.66
CA ALA A 195 4.29 -14.52 -0.28
C ALA A 195 5.26 -13.64 -1.08
N TRP A 196 6.52 -13.61 -0.67
CA TRP A 196 7.55 -12.82 -1.37
C TRP A 196 7.77 -13.24 -2.84
N ASP A 197 7.56 -14.51 -3.21
CA ASP A 197 7.64 -14.95 -4.61
C ASP A 197 6.42 -14.47 -5.45
N GLY A 198 5.43 -13.88 -4.79
CA GLY A 198 4.17 -13.41 -5.33
C GLY A 198 3.11 -14.50 -5.49
N SER A 199 3.33 -15.69 -4.93
CA SER A 199 2.25 -16.67 -4.75
C SER A 199 1.22 -16.15 -3.75
N VAL A 200 -0.04 -16.51 -3.95
CA VAL A 200 -1.15 -16.07 -3.09
C VAL A 200 -1.17 -16.94 -1.83
N LEU A 201 -0.87 -16.36 -0.68
CA LEU A 201 -0.99 -17.02 0.63
C LEU A 201 -2.45 -17.01 1.10
N HIS A 202 -3.14 -15.89 0.89
CA HIS A 202 -4.55 -15.75 1.23
C HIS A 202 -5.29 -15.13 0.04
N PRO A 203 -6.28 -15.84 -0.54
CA PRO A 203 -7.13 -15.30 -1.59
C PRO A 203 -7.84 -14.02 -1.16
N ARG A 204 -8.47 -13.37 -2.13
CA ARG A 204 -9.18 -12.11 -1.92
C ARG A 204 -10.15 -12.17 -0.72
N PHE A 205 -10.04 -11.20 0.19
CA PHE A 205 -10.91 -11.04 1.36
C PHE A 205 -11.49 -9.61 1.44
N ASN A 206 -12.63 -9.46 2.11
CA ASN A 206 -13.20 -8.14 2.42
C ASN A 206 -12.50 -7.58 3.66
N VAL A 207 -12.05 -6.34 3.57
CA VAL A 207 -11.45 -5.63 4.69
C VAL A 207 -12.54 -5.00 5.54
N ASP A 208 -13.58 -4.46 4.92
CA ASP A 208 -14.77 -4.00 5.63
C ASP A 208 -15.66 -5.18 6.05
N ASP A 209 -16.53 -4.94 7.01
CA ASP A 209 -17.56 -5.89 7.46
C ASP A 209 -18.62 -6.15 6.38
N GLY A 210 -18.68 -5.29 5.35
CA GLY A 210 -19.58 -5.43 4.22
C GLY A 210 -21.04 -5.38 4.64
N VAL A 211 -21.33 -4.88 5.85
CA VAL A 211 -22.68 -4.57 6.30
C VAL A 211 -23.04 -3.27 5.59
N PRO A 212 -23.86 -3.28 4.52
CA PRO A 212 -24.44 -2.04 4.05
C PRO A 212 -25.20 -1.49 5.25
N ASP A 213 -24.84 -0.31 5.74
CA ASP A 213 -25.59 0.34 6.81
C ASP A 213 -26.99 0.58 6.22
N SER A 214 -27.92 -0.32 6.54
CA SER A 214 -29.16 -0.58 5.80
C SER A 214 -30.11 0.64 5.76
N LEU A 215 -29.75 1.72 6.43
CA LEU A 215 -30.50 2.95 6.56
C LEU A 215 -29.96 4.08 5.66
N CYS A 216 -28.77 3.94 5.07
CA CYS A 216 -28.26 4.89 4.09
C CYS A 216 -28.55 4.40 2.67
N PHE A 217 -29.58 4.98 2.04
CA PHE A 217 -29.87 4.84 0.61
C PHE A 217 -28.83 5.57 -0.29
N GLY A 218 -27.57 5.60 0.14
CA GLY A 218 -26.48 6.24 -0.55
C GLY A 218 -25.13 5.65 -0.14
N THR A 219 -24.20 5.73 -1.08
CA THR A 219 -22.73 5.59 -1.07
C THR A 219 -21.96 5.65 0.26
N ASP A 220 -22.24 4.77 1.22
CA ASP A 220 -21.23 4.49 2.26
C ASP A 220 -20.06 3.79 1.58
N THR A 221 -18.96 4.53 1.48
CA THR A 221 -17.78 4.07 0.76
C THR A 221 -16.59 4.08 1.69
N ALA A 222 -15.99 2.91 1.85
CA ALA A 222 -14.69 2.80 2.48
C ALA A 222 -13.63 3.27 1.47
N GLN A 223 -12.98 4.39 1.79
CA GLN A 223 -12.05 5.06 0.90
C GLN A 223 -10.71 5.30 1.58
N ARG A 224 -9.67 5.45 0.74
CA ARG A 224 -8.31 5.84 1.15
C ARG A 224 -7.78 4.94 2.28
N PRO A 225 -7.67 3.62 2.03
CA PRO A 225 -7.14 2.73 3.03
C PRO A 225 -5.72 3.14 3.43
N SER A 226 -5.33 2.80 4.65
CA SER A 226 -3.94 2.78 5.12
C SER A 226 -3.70 1.45 5.80
N VAL A 227 -2.53 0.85 5.61
CA VAL A 227 -2.21 -0.48 6.12
C VAL A 227 -0.83 -0.50 6.76
N SER A 228 -0.70 -1.26 7.84
CA SER A 228 0.58 -1.56 8.51
C SER A 228 0.59 -3.02 8.93
N MET A 229 1.76 -3.66 8.89
CA MET A 229 1.96 -5.09 9.18
C MET A 229 3.07 -5.23 10.22
N THR A 230 2.94 -6.19 11.13
CA THR A 230 3.98 -6.49 12.10
C THR A 230 5.18 -7.16 11.42
N PRO A 231 6.42 -7.00 11.95
CA PRO A 231 7.60 -7.60 11.34
C PRO A 231 7.55 -9.13 11.23
N ASP A 232 6.85 -9.81 12.14
CA ASP A 232 6.65 -11.27 12.11
C ASP A 232 5.50 -11.71 11.19
N GLY A 233 4.76 -10.76 10.62
CA GLY A 233 3.60 -11.00 9.77
C GLY A 233 2.39 -11.57 10.51
N GLU A 234 2.40 -11.62 11.86
CA GLU A 234 1.29 -12.15 12.64
C GLU A 234 0.05 -11.24 12.57
N PHE A 235 0.25 -9.92 12.48
CA PHE A 235 -0.86 -8.98 12.43
C PHE A 235 -0.69 -7.95 11.33
N PHE A 236 -1.83 -7.47 10.82
CA PHE A 236 -1.86 -6.21 10.10
C PHE A 236 -3.11 -5.42 10.48
N GLY A 237 -2.94 -4.11 10.58
CA GLY A 237 -4.01 -3.15 10.82
C GLY A 237 -4.35 -2.43 9.52
N VAL A 238 -5.64 -2.28 9.24
CA VAL A 238 -6.14 -1.45 8.14
C VAL A 238 -7.05 -0.38 8.71
N SER A 239 -6.77 0.89 8.39
CA SER A 239 -7.67 2.00 8.64
C SER A 239 -8.20 2.57 7.34
N TRP A 240 -9.40 3.16 7.37
CA TRP A 240 -10.01 3.79 6.21
C TRP A 240 -10.99 4.88 6.62
N ARG A 241 -11.29 5.77 5.68
CA ARG A 241 -12.32 6.78 5.85
C ARG A 241 -13.65 6.22 5.34
N ARG A 242 -14.72 6.28 6.14
CA ARG A 242 -16.09 6.13 5.61
C ARG A 242 -16.61 7.52 5.21
N GLN A 243 -17.28 7.57 4.06
CA GLN A 243 -18.00 8.75 3.61
C GLN A 243 -19.48 8.43 3.52
N THR A 244 -20.28 9.02 4.40
CA THR A 244 -21.75 8.96 4.34
C THR A 244 -22.31 10.13 3.52
N CYS A 245 -23.44 9.92 2.86
CA CYS A 245 -23.96 10.83 1.81
C CYS A 245 -24.86 11.94 2.34
N PHE A 246 -25.22 11.92 3.62
CA PHE A 246 -26.12 12.91 4.20
C PHE A 246 -25.33 13.93 5.01
N SER A 247 -25.78 15.19 4.97
CA SER A 247 -25.13 16.38 5.52
C SER A 247 -24.96 16.39 7.05
N GLU A 248 -25.29 15.30 7.74
CA GLU A 248 -24.91 15.13 9.14
C GLU A 248 -23.45 14.70 9.19
N THR A 249 -22.66 15.51 9.89
CA THR A 249 -21.20 15.47 9.97
C THR A 249 -20.73 14.28 10.82
N ILE A 250 -21.17 13.06 10.52
CA ILE A 250 -20.70 11.85 11.19
C ILE A 250 -19.61 11.27 10.32
N ARG A 251 -18.38 11.76 10.52
CA ARG A 251 -17.18 11.07 10.02
C ARG A 251 -17.01 9.82 10.87
N ARG A 252 -17.23 8.66 10.28
CA ARG A 252 -16.82 7.38 10.86
C ARG A 252 -15.51 6.98 10.20
N ASP A 253 -14.46 6.83 10.99
CA ASP A 253 -13.22 6.21 10.54
C ASP A 253 -13.28 4.73 10.94
N GLY A 254 -12.94 3.85 10.01
CA GLY A 254 -12.87 2.42 10.25
C GLY A 254 -11.46 2.01 10.63
N LEU A 255 -11.34 1.07 11.56
CA LEU A 255 -10.10 0.38 11.90
C LEU A 255 -10.40 -1.10 12.04
N ARG A 256 -9.60 -1.95 11.40
CA ARG A 256 -9.67 -3.39 11.55
C ARG A 256 -8.28 -3.98 11.73
N ILE A 257 -8.16 -4.88 12.69
CA ILE A 257 -6.94 -5.63 12.95
C ILE A 257 -7.20 -7.08 12.54
N PHE A 258 -6.30 -7.61 11.72
CA PHE A 258 -6.30 -8.98 11.26
C PHE A 258 -5.16 -9.72 11.94
N ARG A 259 -5.42 -10.95 12.35
CA ARG A 259 -4.41 -11.90 12.80
C ARG A 259 -4.25 -12.98 11.74
N ILE A 260 -3.01 -13.20 11.30
CA ILE A 260 -2.63 -14.27 10.38
C ILE A 260 -2.12 -15.41 11.26
N THR A 261 -2.95 -16.44 11.46
CA THR A 261 -2.50 -17.67 12.13
C THR A 261 -1.96 -18.62 11.08
N PRO A 262 -0.70 -19.10 11.20
CA PRO A 262 -0.21 -20.16 10.33
C PRO A 262 -1.11 -21.40 10.41
N GLY A 263 -1.60 -21.86 9.26
CA GLY A 263 -2.45 -23.05 9.17
C GLY A 263 -3.94 -22.83 9.44
N ASP A 264 -4.38 -21.62 9.81
CA ASP A 264 -5.81 -21.32 9.77
C ASP A 264 -6.27 -21.30 8.30
N PRO A 265 -7.39 -21.96 7.97
CA PRO A 265 -7.93 -21.87 6.63
C PRO A 265 -8.28 -20.40 6.35
N ALA A 266 -8.05 -19.97 5.10
CA ALA A 266 -8.16 -18.60 4.61
C ALA A 266 -9.56 -17.93 4.70
N TRP A 267 -10.44 -18.42 5.56
CA TRP A 267 -11.72 -17.81 5.88
C TRP A 267 -11.87 -17.53 7.38
N LEU A 268 -10.91 -17.94 8.21
CA LEU A 268 -10.91 -17.70 9.66
C LEU A 268 -9.97 -16.56 10.07
N MET A 269 -9.90 -15.48 9.29
CA MET A 269 -9.41 -14.22 9.87
C MET A 269 -10.41 -13.79 10.94
N ARG A 270 -10.10 -14.05 12.21
CA ARG A 270 -10.89 -13.52 13.32
C ARG A 270 -10.65 -12.02 13.37
N SER A 271 -11.52 -11.26 12.72
CA SER A 271 -11.61 -9.84 13.01
C SER A 271 -12.08 -9.70 14.45
N GLN A 272 -11.31 -9.04 15.29
CA GLN A 272 -11.94 -8.40 16.44
C GLN A 272 -12.93 -7.39 15.88
N ALA A 273 -14.18 -7.44 16.35
CA ALA A 273 -15.21 -6.53 15.90
C ALA A 273 -14.67 -5.09 15.93
N PRO A 274 -14.96 -4.26 14.91
CA PRO A 274 -14.60 -2.86 14.99
C PRO A 274 -15.12 -2.33 16.33
N VAL A 275 -14.24 -1.66 17.07
CA VAL A 275 -14.68 -0.92 18.25
C VAL A 275 -15.53 0.20 17.68
N ASP A 276 -16.85 0.02 17.67
CA ASP A 276 -17.82 1.04 17.30
C ASP A 276 -17.68 2.17 18.31
N ASN A 277 -16.75 3.05 17.96
CA ASN A 277 -16.51 4.30 18.63
C ASN A 277 -17.65 5.22 18.19
N ASP A 278 -18.79 5.10 18.85
CA ASP A 278 -19.90 6.05 18.81
C ASP A 278 -19.43 7.36 19.49
N TYR A 279 -18.42 7.99 18.88
CA TYR A 279 -17.73 9.16 19.41
C TYR A 279 -18.46 10.40 18.90
N ARG A 280 -19.22 11.04 19.80
CA ARG A 280 -19.44 12.49 19.70
C ARG A 280 -18.08 13.16 19.91
N ALA A 281 -17.35 13.40 18.82
CA ALA A 281 -16.01 13.96 18.87
C ALA A 281 -15.99 15.34 19.55
N THR A 282 -15.35 15.42 20.72
CA THR A 282 -14.74 16.69 21.16
C THR A 282 -13.35 16.82 20.50
N PRO A 283 -12.90 18.03 20.10
CA PRO A 283 -11.85 18.17 19.06
C PRO A 283 -10.42 17.73 19.41
N ASN A 284 -10.13 17.13 20.58
CA ASN A 284 -8.75 17.00 21.08
C ASN A 284 -8.38 15.62 21.71
N SER A 285 -9.06 14.52 21.41
CA SER A 285 -8.65 13.20 21.94
C SER A 285 -7.82 12.39 20.94
N SER A 286 -6.51 12.28 21.18
CA SER A 286 -5.68 11.21 20.59
C SER A 286 -5.81 9.95 21.44
N VAL A 287 -6.13 8.81 20.81
CA VAL A 287 -6.21 7.50 21.48
C VAL A 287 -4.94 6.72 21.16
N LEU A 288 -4.15 6.44 22.21
CA LEU A 288 -3.03 5.52 22.15
C LEU A 288 -3.60 4.10 22.32
N VAL A 289 -3.63 3.31 21.25
CA VAL A 289 -3.95 1.87 21.36
C VAL A 289 -2.76 1.18 22.02
N THR A 290 -2.89 0.85 23.30
CA THR A 290 -1.87 0.08 24.02
C THR A 290 -2.05 -1.39 23.67
N ALA A 291 -1.07 -1.99 23.00
CA ALA A 291 -1.05 -3.43 22.77
C ALA A 291 -0.93 -4.15 24.14
N HIS A 292 -1.92 -4.98 24.47
CA HIS A 292 -1.90 -5.78 25.69
C HIS A 292 -0.89 -6.92 25.52
N GLU A 293 0.31 -6.79 26.09
CA GLU A 293 1.23 -7.92 26.26
C GLU A 293 0.59 -8.94 27.22
N THR A 294 0.11 -10.05 26.67
CA THR A 294 -0.16 -11.26 27.45
C THR A 294 0.72 -12.38 26.88
N LEU A 295 2.00 -12.35 27.23
CA LEU A 295 2.88 -13.50 27.04
C LEU A 295 2.55 -14.56 28.10
N PRO A 296 2.31 -15.84 27.73
CA PRO A 296 2.25 -16.92 28.70
C PRO A 296 3.66 -17.13 29.29
N ARG A 297 3.77 -17.04 30.61
CA ARG A 297 4.98 -17.44 31.35
C ARG A 297 5.23 -18.93 31.10
N VAL A 298 6.19 -19.24 30.22
CA VAL A 298 6.80 -20.57 30.16
C VAL A 298 7.53 -20.78 31.48
N ALA A 299 7.00 -21.67 32.32
CA ALA A 299 7.65 -22.11 33.54
C ALA A 299 8.97 -22.80 33.17
N MET A 300 10.11 -22.16 33.47
CA MET A 300 11.40 -22.83 33.47
C MET A 300 11.38 -23.97 34.49
N ALA A 301 11.36 -25.20 34.01
CA ALA A 301 11.65 -26.38 34.81
C ALA A 301 13.12 -26.29 35.31
N ARG A 302 13.28 -26.08 36.62
CA ARG A 302 14.55 -26.19 37.33
C ARG A 302 15.10 -27.61 37.17
N ALA A 303 16.14 -27.79 36.37
CA ALA A 303 16.96 -29.00 36.39
C ALA A 303 17.62 -29.13 37.78
N ARG A 304 17.17 -30.10 38.59
CA ARG A 304 17.84 -30.50 39.83
C ARG A 304 19.19 -31.12 39.47
N ARG A 305 20.27 -30.48 39.93
CA ARG A 305 21.60 -31.11 40.07
C ARG A 305 21.47 -32.31 41.01
N VAL A 306 21.64 -33.53 40.48
CA VAL A 306 21.92 -34.72 41.28
C VAL A 306 23.41 -34.67 41.63
N GLY A 307 23.71 -34.54 42.92
CA GLY A 307 25.07 -34.61 43.44
C GLY A 307 25.54 -36.06 43.51
N LEU A 308 26.65 -36.35 42.85
CA LEU A 308 27.46 -37.54 43.11
C LEU A 308 28.37 -37.24 44.30
N ARG A 309 28.28 -38.06 45.35
CA ARG A 309 29.27 -38.13 46.44
C ARG A 309 30.44 -39.03 46.00
N PRO A 310 31.67 -38.75 46.44
CA PRO A 310 32.81 -39.63 46.22
C PRO A 310 32.79 -40.80 47.21
N MET A 311 33.17 -41.98 46.73
CA MET A 311 33.87 -43.03 47.47
C MET A 311 35.26 -43.17 46.85
#